data_AF-I7LID7-F1
#
_entry.id   AF-I7LID7-F1
#
_cell.length_a   1.000
_cell.length_b   1.000
_cell.length_c   1.000
_cell.angle_alpha   90.00
_cell.angle_beta   90.00
_cell.angle_gamma   90.00
#
_symmetry.space_group_name_H-M   'P 1'
#
loop_
_entity.id
_entity.type
_entity.pdbx_description
1 polymer ?
#
loop_
_entity_poly.entity_id
_entity_poly.type
_entity_poly.pdbx_seq_one_letter_code
_entity_poly.pdbx_strand_id
1 'polypeptide(L)'
;MQITQFNPKEIALKKAQEEYLRKMNIAAELLITRELSIYYSDIMQEVDKDTQASCRSILSWLNDYSSSRDGKKIYRAGIISLYKETHKDHFINGVWQAYNLPELIDFTIKKLTDKNFVGSKSKAALFKTSFLDETWFRQAVSVIGLKMLEDNENLNGLTSNTAKELIFIRKVIKMSYEKTGQIIGRSTKNHNAEYMREELKEITTQTYKFVQQHLKNFILANTEEIALLKEFEGEYFKALKDTRMILLSA
;
A
#
# COMPACT_ATOMS: atom_id res chain seq x y z
N MET A 1 17.18 20.59 -41.93
CA MET A 1 16.86 19.21 -41.49
C MET A 1 18.06 18.72 -40.68
N GLN A 2 18.00 18.79 -39.35
CA GLN A 2 19.10 18.30 -38.51
C GLN A 2 19.08 16.77 -38.56
N ILE A 3 20.12 16.19 -39.12
CA ILE A 3 20.37 14.75 -39.03
C ILE A 3 20.80 14.50 -37.58
N THR A 4 19.89 14.00 -36.75
CA THR A 4 20.23 13.51 -35.42
C THR A 4 21.22 12.36 -35.62
N GLN A 5 22.48 12.58 -35.25
CA GLN A 5 23.52 11.59 -35.41
C GLN A 5 23.19 10.40 -34.50
N PHE A 6 22.82 9.27 -35.10
CA PHE A 6 22.49 8.04 -34.39
C PHE A 6 23.73 7.53 -33.66
N ASN A 7 23.72 7.57 -32.32
CA ASN A 7 24.74 6.95 -31.49
C ASN A 7 24.19 5.62 -30.91
N PRO A 8 24.55 4.45 -31.47
CA PRO A 8 24.07 3.15 -30.98
C PRO A 8 24.36 2.91 -29.49
N LYS A 9 25.46 3.49 -28.96
CA LYS A 9 25.83 3.36 -27.56
C LYS A 9 24.82 4.07 -26.64
N GLU A 10 24.41 5.28 -27.00
CA GLU A 10 23.40 6.03 -26.22
C GLU A 10 22.05 5.32 -26.22
N ILE A 11 21.64 4.75 -27.35
CA ILE A 11 20.41 3.96 -27.45
C ILE A 11 20.50 2.71 -26.56
N ALA A 12 21.62 1.98 -26.61
CA ALA A 12 21.83 0.80 -25.79
C ALA A 12 21.81 1.13 -24.29
N LEU A 13 22.45 2.23 -23.88
CA LEU A 13 22.45 2.71 -22.49
C LEU A 13 21.03 3.10 -22.04
N LYS A 14 20.28 3.81 -22.88
CA LYS A 14 18.89 4.18 -22.58
C LYS A 14 18.00 2.94 -22.40
N LYS A 15 18.10 1.97 -23.30
CA LYS A 15 17.36 0.69 -23.20
C LYS A 15 17.74 -0.11 -21.95
N ALA A 16 19.03 -0.14 -21.61
CA ALA A 16 19.50 -0.82 -20.41
C ALA A 16 18.94 -0.16 -19.14
N GLN A 17 18.89 1.17 -19.10
CA GLN A 17 18.30 1.93 -17.99
C GLN A 17 16.79 1.70 -17.89
N GLU A 18 16.06 1.74 -19.00
CA GLU A 18 14.61 1.47 -19.04
C GLU A 18 14.30 0.05 -18.52
N GLU A 19 15.07 -0.94 -18.95
CA GLU A 19 14.90 -2.34 -18.50
C GLU A 19 15.24 -2.50 -17.02
N TYR A 20 16.30 -1.86 -16.53
CA TYR A 20 16.66 -1.89 -15.11
C TYR A 20 15.56 -1.29 -14.24
N LEU A 21 15.04 -0.11 -14.62
CA LEU A 21 13.92 0.53 -13.92
C LEU A 21 12.65 -0.33 -13.97
N ARG A 22 12.37 -0.99 -15.11
CA ARG A 22 11.24 -1.93 -15.22
C ARG A 22 11.37 -3.08 -14.24
N LYS A 23 12.55 -3.69 -14.11
CA LYS A 23 12.82 -4.77 -13.15
C LYS A 23 12.69 -4.30 -11.70
N MET A 24 13.25 -3.14 -11.37
CA MET A 24 13.07 -2.52 -10.06
C MET A 24 11.59 -2.29 -9.77
N ASN A 25 10.82 -1.81 -10.75
CA ASN A 25 9.39 -1.58 -10.60
C ASN A 25 8.63 -2.88 -10.26
N ILE A 26 8.92 -3.97 -10.99
CA ILE A 26 8.34 -5.30 -10.70
C ILE A 26 8.70 -5.75 -9.29
N ALA A 27 9.97 -5.63 -8.90
CA ALA A 27 10.42 -6.02 -7.57
C ALA A 27 9.73 -5.22 -6.46
N ALA A 28 9.54 -3.91 -6.63
CA ALA A 28 8.78 -3.09 -5.68
C ALA A 28 7.30 -3.50 -5.59
N GLU A 29 6.65 -3.74 -6.73
CA GLU A 29 5.26 -4.19 -6.77
C GLU A 29 5.09 -5.53 -6.03
N LEU A 30 6.02 -6.47 -6.22
CA LEU A 30 6.08 -7.74 -5.49
C LEU A 30 6.36 -7.55 -4.00
N LEU A 31 7.30 -6.68 -3.63
CA LEU A 31 7.62 -6.38 -2.23
C LEU A 31 6.39 -5.87 -1.48
N ILE A 32 5.64 -4.95 -2.10
CA ILE A 32 4.41 -4.37 -1.53
C ILE A 32 3.31 -5.44 -1.42
N THR A 33 3.09 -6.22 -2.48
CA THR A 33 2.02 -7.24 -2.52
C THR A 33 2.36 -8.51 -1.73
N ARG A 34 3.60 -8.69 -1.28
CA ARG A 34 3.96 -9.80 -0.39
C ARG A 34 3.23 -9.75 0.95
N GLU A 35 2.86 -8.58 1.45
CA GLU A 35 2.07 -8.44 2.69
C GLU A 35 0.57 -8.28 2.43
N LEU A 36 0.11 -8.62 1.22
CA LEU A 36 -1.29 -8.46 0.85
C LEU A 36 -2.22 -9.29 1.74
N SER A 37 -3.28 -8.65 2.24
CA SER A 37 -4.38 -9.27 2.99
C SER A 37 -5.74 -8.67 2.60
N ILE A 38 -6.86 -9.28 3.02
CA ILE A 38 -8.23 -8.88 2.65
C ILE A 38 -8.47 -7.41 3.04
N TYR A 39 -8.24 -7.07 4.30
CA TYR A 39 -8.33 -5.71 4.82
C TYR A 39 -6.95 -5.19 5.21
N TYR A 40 -6.77 -3.86 5.18
CA TYR A 40 -5.52 -3.25 5.67
C TYR A 40 -5.30 -3.49 7.17
N SER A 41 -6.38 -3.65 7.94
CA SER A 41 -6.30 -4.02 9.36
C SER A 41 -5.82 -5.46 9.59
N ASP A 42 -5.83 -6.31 8.56
CA ASP A 42 -5.20 -7.63 8.64
C ASP A 42 -3.69 -7.55 8.34
N ILE A 43 -3.22 -6.44 7.77
CA ILE A 43 -1.79 -6.15 7.50
C ILE A 43 -1.17 -5.46 8.73
N MET A 44 -1.85 -4.45 9.26
CA MET A 44 -1.42 -3.73 10.46
C MET A 44 -2.11 -4.33 11.69
N GLN A 45 -1.32 -4.96 12.56
CA GLN A 45 -1.82 -5.57 13.79
C GLN A 45 -2.50 -4.53 14.70
N GLU A 46 -3.38 -5.01 15.59
CA GLU A 46 -3.91 -4.13 16.63
C GLU A 46 -2.79 -3.65 17.54
N VAL A 47 -2.79 -2.35 17.79
CA VAL A 47 -1.77 -1.67 18.58
C VAL A 47 -2.40 -0.99 19.78
N ASP A 48 -1.59 -0.78 20.81
CA ASP A 48 -1.96 0.11 21.90
C ASP A 48 -2.12 1.55 21.36
N LYS A 49 -3.34 2.07 21.46
CA LYS A 49 -3.75 3.35 20.88
C LYS A 49 -3.05 4.54 21.53
N ASP A 50 -2.51 4.36 22.73
CA ASP A 50 -1.81 5.41 23.46
C ASP A 50 -0.34 5.52 23.04
N THR A 51 0.22 4.48 22.41
CA THR A 51 1.63 4.42 22.02
C THR A 51 1.85 4.39 20.52
N GLN A 52 0.88 3.89 19.74
CA GLN A 52 0.99 3.76 18.29
C GLN A 52 -0.29 4.17 17.54
N ALA A 53 -0.10 4.67 16.32
CA ALA A 53 -1.20 5.04 15.43
C ALA A 53 -1.85 3.78 14.83
N SER A 54 -3.18 3.71 14.88
CA SER A 54 -3.93 2.59 14.29
C SER A 54 -3.91 2.61 12.74
N CYS A 55 -4.21 1.46 12.14
CA CYS A 55 -4.44 1.33 10.69
C CYS A 55 -5.47 2.35 10.17
N ARG A 56 -6.56 2.57 10.92
CA ARG A 56 -7.58 3.56 10.57
C ARG A 56 -7.02 4.98 10.58
N SER A 57 -6.13 5.29 11.52
CA SER A 57 -5.48 6.61 11.61
C SER A 57 -4.66 6.88 10.36
N ILE A 58 -3.73 5.99 9.99
CA ILE A 58 -2.90 6.19 8.80
C ILE A 58 -3.74 6.28 7.52
N LEU A 59 -4.73 5.39 7.33
CA LEU A 59 -5.61 5.44 6.17
C LEU A 59 -6.41 6.76 6.08
N SER A 60 -6.81 7.32 7.22
CA SER A 60 -7.54 8.60 7.23
C SER A 60 -6.71 9.76 6.70
N TRP A 61 -5.39 9.70 6.83
CA TRP A 61 -4.46 10.73 6.32
C TRP A 61 -3.97 10.46 4.90
N LEU A 62 -3.85 9.18 4.52
CA LEU A 62 -3.52 8.78 3.16
C LEU A 62 -4.59 9.25 2.17
N ASN A 63 -5.87 9.03 2.51
CA ASN A 63 -6.99 9.42 1.66
C ASN A 63 -7.32 10.91 1.82
N ASP A 64 -7.95 11.47 0.79
CA ASP A 64 -8.60 12.78 0.88
C ASP A 64 -9.74 12.74 1.92
N TYR A 65 -9.89 13.84 2.63
CA TYR A 65 -11.03 14.06 3.52
C TYR A 65 -11.91 15.14 2.93
N SER A 66 -13.19 14.82 2.75
CA SER A 66 -14.23 15.80 2.45
C SER A 66 -15.39 15.62 3.41
N SER A 67 -15.86 16.71 3.99
CA SER A 67 -17.09 16.73 4.78
C SER A 67 -17.85 18.04 4.55
N SER A 68 -19.16 17.98 4.74
CA SER A 68 -19.98 19.18 4.87
C SER A 68 -20.43 19.25 6.32
N ARG A 69 -20.07 20.34 7.01
CA ARG A 69 -20.53 20.61 8.37
C ARG A 69 -21.07 22.03 8.39
N ASP A 70 -22.32 22.18 8.84
CA ASP A 70 -23.02 23.48 8.92
C ASP A 70 -23.03 24.24 7.58
N GLY A 71 -23.18 23.53 6.46
CA GLY A 71 -23.17 24.11 5.11
C GLY A 71 -21.79 24.50 4.57
N LYS A 72 -20.72 24.38 5.37
CA LYS A 72 -19.34 24.63 4.93
C LYS A 72 -18.67 23.34 4.48
N LYS A 73 -18.21 23.34 3.23
CA LYS A 73 -17.42 22.24 2.67
C LYS A 73 -16.00 22.32 3.22
N ILE A 74 -15.60 21.31 3.99
CA ILE A 74 -14.23 21.13 4.47
C ILE A 74 -13.58 20.11 3.54
N TYR A 75 -12.44 20.49 2.96
CA TYR A 75 -11.61 19.61 2.16
C TYR A 75 -10.18 19.60 2.70
N ARG A 76 -9.59 18.41 2.80
CA ARG A 76 -8.18 18.21 3.10
C ARG A 76 -7.63 17.17 2.14
N ALA A 77 -6.64 17.56 1.34
CA ALA A 77 -5.92 16.63 0.50
C ALA A 77 -5.20 15.57 1.34
N GLY A 78 -5.33 14.32 0.93
CA GLY A 78 -4.62 13.17 1.45
C GLY A 78 -3.15 13.20 1.05
N ILE A 79 -2.33 12.42 1.75
CA ILE A 79 -0.90 12.27 1.42
C ILE A 79 -0.74 11.77 -0.03
N ILE A 80 -1.62 10.89 -0.48
CA ILE A 80 -1.60 10.34 -1.84
C ILE A 80 -1.77 11.44 -2.89
N SER A 81 -2.80 12.27 -2.75
CA SER A 81 -3.08 13.37 -3.67
C SER A 81 -1.95 14.40 -3.67
N LEU A 82 -1.46 14.76 -2.48
CA LEU A 82 -0.33 15.67 -2.34
C LEU A 82 0.95 15.11 -2.96
N TYR A 83 1.21 13.81 -2.82
CA TYR A 83 2.38 13.17 -3.41
C TYR A 83 2.35 13.22 -4.94
N LYS A 84 1.17 12.94 -5.54
CA LYS A 84 0.93 13.06 -6.99
C LYS A 84 1.18 14.47 -7.50
N GLU A 85 0.82 15.48 -6.71
CA GLU A 85 1.01 16.89 -7.07
C GLU A 85 2.49 17.32 -7.00
N THR A 86 3.21 16.88 -5.98
CA THR A 86 4.59 17.34 -5.73
C THR A 86 5.68 16.50 -6.40
N HIS A 87 5.40 15.25 -6.79
CA HIS A 87 6.36 14.33 -7.41
C HIS A 87 5.87 13.82 -8.77
N LYS A 88 5.55 14.75 -9.68
CA LYS A 88 4.97 14.39 -10.99
C LYS A 88 5.89 13.51 -11.84
N ASP A 89 7.20 13.65 -11.66
CA ASP A 89 8.26 12.87 -12.29
C ASP A 89 8.29 11.40 -11.83
N HIS A 90 7.63 11.06 -10.72
CA HIS A 90 7.46 9.67 -10.27
C HIS A 90 6.31 8.94 -10.98
N PHE A 91 5.65 9.61 -11.94
CA PHE A 91 4.50 9.08 -12.68
C PHE A 91 4.78 9.12 -14.19
N ILE A 92 4.54 8.00 -14.87
CA ILE A 92 4.59 7.91 -16.33
C ILE A 92 3.16 7.73 -16.81
N ASN A 93 2.65 8.68 -17.61
CA ASN A 93 1.27 8.69 -18.09
C ASN A 93 0.22 8.56 -16.96
N GLY A 94 0.50 9.15 -15.80
CA GLY A 94 -0.36 9.08 -14.62
C GLY A 94 -0.24 7.80 -13.80
N VAL A 95 0.59 6.83 -14.23
CA VAL A 95 0.88 5.58 -13.50
C VAL A 95 2.10 5.78 -12.62
N TRP A 96 1.94 5.54 -11.32
CA TRP A 96 3.05 5.63 -10.36
C TRP A 96 4.10 4.56 -10.64
N GLN A 97 5.38 4.96 -10.63
CA GLN A 97 6.48 4.00 -10.72
C GLN A 97 6.87 3.55 -9.31
N ALA A 98 6.58 2.28 -9.01
CA ALA A 98 6.75 1.64 -7.70
C ALA A 98 8.20 1.60 -7.20
N TYR A 99 9.20 1.72 -8.08
CA TYR A 99 10.58 1.87 -7.63
C TYR A 99 10.81 3.13 -6.77
N ASN A 100 9.91 4.13 -6.85
CA ASN A 100 9.90 5.31 -5.97
C ASN A 100 9.20 5.07 -4.61
N LEU A 101 9.11 3.81 -4.17
CA LEU A 101 8.51 3.46 -2.87
C LEU A 101 9.24 4.15 -1.71
N PRO A 102 10.59 4.14 -1.60
CA PRO A 102 11.29 4.82 -0.50
C PRO A 102 10.94 6.31 -0.39
N GLU A 103 10.87 7.02 -1.51
CA GLU A 103 10.52 8.44 -1.59
C GLU A 103 9.08 8.71 -1.16
N LEU A 104 8.14 7.81 -1.52
CA LEU A 104 6.76 7.87 -1.04
C LEU A 104 6.70 7.72 0.49
N ILE A 105 7.50 6.81 1.05
CA ILE A 105 7.54 6.57 2.50
C ILE A 105 8.17 7.75 3.23
N ASP A 106 9.28 8.29 2.72
CA ASP A 106 9.91 9.52 3.25
C ASP A 106 8.93 10.70 3.26
N PHE A 107 8.23 10.92 2.14
CA PHE A 107 7.22 11.97 2.04
C PHE A 107 6.09 11.77 3.06
N THR A 108 5.58 10.54 3.18
CA THR A 108 4.52 10.20 4.13
C THR A 108 4.96 10.48 5.57
N ILE A 109 6.18 10.07 5.93
CA ILE A 109 6.78 10.32 7.23
C ILE A 109 6.85 11.81 7.53
N LYS A 110 7.41 12.60 6.60
CA LYS A 110 7.55 14.05 6.76
C LYS A 110 6.20 14.73 6.97
N LYS A 111 5.15 14.29 6.26
CA LYS A 111 3.79 14.83 6.44
C LYS A 111 3.19 14.41 7.78
N LEU A 112 3.24 13.14 8.15
CA LEU A 112 2.59 12.64 9.37
C LEU A 112 3.28 13.07 10.66
N THR A 113 4.56 13.42 10.60
CA THR A 113 5.32 13.96 11.73
C THR A 113 5.32 15.48 11.80
N ASP A 114 4.74 16.17 10.81
CA ASP A 114 4.53 17.62 10.84
C ASP A 114 3.24 17.97 11.58
N LYS A 115 3.40 18.65 12.74
CA LYS A 115 2.28 19.13 13.57
C LYS A 115 1.31 20.05 12.83
N ASN A 116 1.79 20.80 11.83
CA ASN A 116 0.97 21.73 11.06
C ASN A 116 0.09 20.96 10.06
N PHE A 117 0.61 19.86 9.50
CA PHE A 117 -0.15 18.99 8.62
C PHE A 117 -1.19 18.18 9.38
N VAL A 118 -0.81 17.52 10.50
CA VAL A 118 -1.75 16.69 11.27
C VAL A 118 -2.63 17.47 12.24
N GLY A 119 -2.38 18.77 12.39
CA GLY A 119 -3.13 19.70 13.24
C GLY A 119 -2.94 19.50 14.75
N SER A 120 -1.97 18.69 15.18
CA SER A 120 -1.71 18.43 16.59
C SER A 120 -0.28 17.95 16.84
N LYS A 121 0.39 18.54 17.84
CA LYS A 121 1.71 18.09 18.30
C LYS A 121 1.66 16.65 18.85
N SER A 122 0.59 16.27 19.55
CA SER A 122 0.46 14.91 20.11
C SER A 122 0.28 13.86 19.03
N LYS A 123 -0.50 14.15 17.98
CA LYS A 123 -0.66 13.24 16.83
C LYS A 123 0.63 13.08 16.05
N ALA A 124 1.36 14.18 15.83
CA ALA A 124 2.66 14.14 15.16
C ALA A 124 3.67 13.28 15.95
N ALA A 125 3.70 13.44 17.28
CA ALA A 125 4.54 12.62 18.16
C ALA A 125 4.12 11.14 18.12
N LEU A 126 2.82 10.83 18.15
CA LEU A 126 2.31 9.46 18.03
C LEU A 126 2.78 8.79 16.73
N PHE A 127 2.66 9.48 15.59
CA PHE A 127 3.19 8.97 14.32
C PHE A 127 4.71 8.80 14.35
N LYS A 128 5.45 9.76 14.93
CA LYS A 128 6.90 9.63 15.09
C LYS A 128 7.25 8.35 15.86
N THR A 129 6.65 8.12 17.02
CA THR A 129 6.85 6.89 17.81
C THR A 129 6.47 5.65 17.02
N SER A 130 5.37 5.70 16.25
CA SER A 130 4.92 4.57 15.43
C SER A 130 5.92 4.21 14.34
N PHE A 131 6.50 5.20 13.63
CA PHE A 131 7.52 4.95 12.61
C PHE A 131 8.87 4.48 13.18
N LEU A 132 9.13 4.76 14.46
CA LEU A 132 10.31 4.23 15.16
C LEU A 132 10.15 2.76 15.53
N ASP A 133 8.93 2.22 15.62
CA ASP A 133 8.71 0.79 15.75
C ASP A 133 8.90 0.07 14.42
N GLU A 134 9.76 -0.95 14.39
CA GLU A 134 10.16 -1.61 13.13
C GLU A 134 9.03 -2.43 12.51
N THR A 135 8.24 -3.10 13.36
CA THR A 135 7.13 -3.93 12.92
C THR A 135 6.02 -3.06 12.35
N TRP A 136 5.65 -2.00 13.08
CA TRP A 136 4.68 -1.02 12.63
C TRP A 136 5.13 -0.34 11.33
N PHE A 137 6.40 0.08 11.26
CA PHE A 137 6.97 0.69 10.05
C PHE A 137 6.83 -0.24 8.83
N ARG A 138 7.23 -1.52 8.95
CA ARG A 138 7.08 -2.49 7.85
C ARG A 138 5.63 -2.63 7.40
N GLN A 139 4.69 -2.78 8.34
CA GLN A 139 3.27 -2.91 8.01
C GLN A 139 2.70 -1.64 7.38
N ALA A 140 3.11 -0.46 7.86
CA ALA A 140 2.72 0.82 7.30
C ALA A 140 3.25 0.99 5.87
N VAL A 141 4.50 0.62 5.59
CA VAL A 141 5.08 0.63 4.23
C VAL A 141 4.22 -0.19 3.28
N SER A 142 3.82 -1.40 3.67
CA SER A 142 2.94 -2.25 2.88
C SER A 142 1.58 -1.63 2.64
N VAL A 143 0.94 -1.04 3.66
CA VAL A 143 -0.37 -0.37 3.50
C VAL A 143 -0.28 0.86 2.59
N ILE A 144 0.74 1.70 2.77
CA ILE A 144 0.97 2.89 1.95
C ILE A 144 1.24 2.51 0.50
N GLY A 145 2.15 1.57 0.26
CA GLY A 145 2.47 1.08 -1.07
C GLY A 145 1.27 0.42 -1.75
N LEU A 146 0.53 -0.42 -1.03
CA LEU A 146 -0.65 -1.11 -1.58
C LEU A 146 -1.73 -0.11 -2.01
N LYS A 147 -1.87 1.00 -1.27
CA LYS A 147 -2.77 2.08 -1.66
C LYS A 147 -2.39 2.71 -3.00
N MET A 148 -1.10 2.87 -3.30
CA MET A 148 -0.67 3.32 -4.63
C MET A 148 -0.85 2.27 -5.72
N LEU A 149 -0.59 1.00 -5.40
CA LEU A 149 -0.79 -0.06 -6.38
C LEU A 149 -2.25 -0.27 -6.76
N GLU A 150 -3.20 -0.05 -5.83
CA GLU A 150 -4.63 -0.04 -6.16
C GLU A 150 -4.99 1.06 -7.16
N ASP A 151 -4.40 2.26 -7.02
CA ASP A 151 -4.60 3.35 -7.99
C ASP A 151 -4.00 3.00 -9.36
N ASN A 152 -2.80 2.40 -9.38
CA ASN A 152 -2.18 1.92 -10.62
C ASN A 152 -3.01 0.82 -11.30
N GLU A 153 -3.53 -0.14 -10.54
CA GLU A 153 -4.33 -1.23 -11.07
C GLU A 153 -5.61 -0.71 -11.74
N ASN A 154 -6.26 0.32 -11.16
CA ASN A 154 -7.44 0.94 -11.76
C ASN A 154 -7.14 1.59 -13.12
N LEU A 155 -5.88 1.93 -13.37
CA LEU A 155 -5.37 2.47 -14.64
C LEU A 155 -4.76 1.40 -15.55
N ASN A 156 -4.84 0.11 -15.19
CA ASN A 156 -4.13 -1.00 -15.82
C ASN A 156 -2.60 -0.79 -15.88
N GLY A 157 -2.04 -0.05 -14.91
CA GLY A 157 -0.66 0.43 -14.92
C GLY A 157 0.36 -0.43 -14.18
N LEU A 158 -0.04 -1.55 -13.56
CA LEU A 158 0.92 -2.45 -12.91
C LEU A 158 1.87 -3.07 -13.95
N THR A 159 3.14 -3.20 -13.59
CA THR A 159 4.15 -3.81 -14.48
C THR A 159 4.23 -5.32 -14.29
N SER A 160 4.19 -5.79 -13.05
CA SER A 160 4.22 -7.20 -12.66
C SER A 160 2.89 -7.87 -12.94
N ASN A 161 2.94 -9.00 -13.64
CA ASN A 161 1.73 -9.81 -13.84
C ASN A 161 1.31 -10.50 -12.53
N THR A 162 2.28 -10.92 -11.72
CA THR A 162 2.03 -11.49 -10.40
C THR A 162 1.31 -10.49 -9.49
N ALA A 163 1.76 -9.23 -9.43
CA ALA A 163 1.12 -8.20 -8.61
C ALA A 163 -0.32 -7.93 -9.07
N LYS A 164 -0.57 -7.92 -10.39
CA LYS A 164 -1.94 -7.82 -10.95
C LYS A 164 -2.83 -8.94 -10.45
N GLU A 165 -2.36 -10.19 -10.55
CA GLU A 165 -3.12 -11.37 -10.11
C GLU A 165 -3.40 -11.34 -8.61
N LEU A 166 -2.41 -11.00 -7.80
CA LEU A 166 -2.57 -10.90 -6.35
C LEU A 166 -3.60 -9.83 -5.96
N ILE A 167 -3.53 -8.63 -6.55
CA ILE A 167 -4.49 -7.55 -6.30
C ILE A 167 -5.88 -7.93 -6.79
N PHE A 168 -5.99 -8.55 -7.96
CA PHE A 168 -7.26 -9.05 -8.51
C PHE A 168 -7.91 -10.07 -7.58
N ILE A 169 -7.17 -11.08 -7.14
CA ILE A 169 -7.67 -12.11 -6.21
C ILE A 169 -8.11 -11.50 -4.89
N ARG A 170 -7.35 -10.54 -4.34
CA ARG A 170 -7.78 -9.82 -3.14
C ARG A 170 -9.12 -9.12 -3.37
N LYS A 171 -9.32 -8.43 -4.50
CA LYS A 171 -10.60 -7.76 -4.80
C LYS A 171 -11.75 -8.76 -4.87
N VAL A 172 -11.57 -9.89 -5.55
CA VAL A 172 -12.57 -10.96 -5.67
C VAL A 172 -12.90 -11.57 -4.30
N ILE A 173 -11.89 -11.90 -3.51
CA ILE A 173 -12.05 -12.44 -2.15
C ILE A 173 -12.78 -11.45 -1.26
N LYS A 174 -12.37 -10.18 -1.25
CA LYS A 174 -13.00 -9.13 -0.45
C LYS A 174 -14.47 -8.95 -0.81
N MET A 175 -14.78 -8.86 -2.11
CA MET A 175 -16.17 -8.77 -2.59
C MET A 175 -17.01 -9.98 -2.12
N SER A 176 -16.43 -11.18 -2.20
CA SER A 176 -17.11 -12.41 -1.81
C SER A 176 -17.35 -12.46 -0.30
N TYR A 177 -16.35 -12.10 0.50
CA TYR A 177 -16.46 -11.99 1.96
C TYR A 177 -17.55 -10.98 2.37
N GLU A 178 -17.56 -9.79 1.79
CA GLU A 178 -18.55 -8.75 2.09
C GLU A 178 -19.98 -9.21 1.75
N LYS A 179 -20.18 -9.87 0.59
CA LYS A 179 -21.47 -10.44 0.20
C LYS A 179 -21.93 -11.54 1.18
N THR A 180 -21.04 -12.44 1.57
CA THR A 180 -21.34 -13.50 2.55
C THR A 180 -21.71 -12.90 3.90
N GLY A 181 -20.97 -11.90 4.38
CA GLY A 181 -21.27 -11.19 5.62
C GLY A 181 -22.65 -10.50 5.60
N GLN A 182 -23.03 -9.90 4.47
CA GLN A 182 -24.38 -9.33 4.29
C GLN A 182 -25.47 -10.39 4.35
N ILE A 183 -25.27 -11.56 3.75
CA ILE A 183 -26.21 -12.68 3.79
C ILE A 183 -26.37 -13.17 5.23
N ILE A 184 -25.26 -13.45 5.94
CA ILE A 184 -25.29 -13.85 7.36
C ILE A 184 -26.06 -12.82 8.19
N GLY A 185 -25.76 -11.53 8.00
CA GLY A 185 -26.42 -10.44 8.71
C GLY A 185 -27.92 -10.38 8.46
N ARG A 186 -28.38 -10.61 7.23
CA ARG A 186 -29.82 -10.64 6.89
C ARG A 186 -30.51 -11.87 7.45
N SER A 187 -29.91 -13.05 7.31
CA SER A 187 -30.50 -14.32 7.73
C SER A 187 -30.62 -14.47 9.24
N THR A 188 -29.76 -13.83 10.03
CA THR A 188 -29.74 -13.96 11.50
C THR A 188 -30.51 -12.86 12.23
N LYS A 189 -30.88 -11.76 11.56
CA LYS A 189 -31.45 -10.54 12.18
C LYS A 189 -32.75 -10.77 12.96
N ASN A 190 -33.60 -11.70 12.52
CA ASN A 190 -34.96 -11.88 13.05
C ASN A 190 -35.16 -13.19 13.81
N HIS A 191 -34.10 -13.99 14.01
CA HIS A 191 -34.21 -15.38 14.48
C HIS A 191 -33.61 -15.63 15.88
N ASN A 192 -33.30 -14.57 16.65
CA ASN A 192 -32.57 -14.67 17.94
C ASN A 192 -31.29 -15.54 17.84
N ALA A 193 -30.64 -15.51 16.69
CA ALA A 193 -29.53 -16.38 16.32
C ALA A 193 -28.17 -15.69 16.48
N GLU A 194 -27.97 -14.95 17.58
CA GLU A 194 -26.75 -14.16 17.80
C GLU A 194 -25.50 -15.03 17.91
N TYR A 195 -25.58 -16.14 18.66
CA TYR A 195 -24.50 -17.12 18.75
C TYR A 195 -24.11 -17.67 17.36
N MET A 196 -25.11 -18.13 16.59
CA MET A 196 -24.90 -18.65 15.24
C MET A 196 -24.36 -17.58 14.29
N ARG A 197 -24.74 -16.31 14.46
CA ARG A 197 -24.21 -15.20 13.68
C ARG A 197 -22.72 -15.01 13.91
N GLU A 198 -22.27 -15.02 15.16
CA GLU A 198 -20.85 -14.86 15.48
C GLU A 198 -20.03 -16.07 15.02
N GLU A 199 -20.54 -17.29 15.24
CA GLU A 199 -19.90 -18.52 14.74
C GLU A 199 -19.76 -18.52 13.20
N LEU A 200 -20.83 -18.15 12.48
CA LEU A 200 -20.79 -18.04 11.01
C LEU A 200 -19.79 -16.96 10.54
N LYS A 201 -19.70 -15.82 11.23
CA LYS A 201 -18.71 -14.78 10.92
C LYS A 201 -17.30 -15.27 11.14
N GLU A 202 -17.04 -15.99 12.23
CA GLU A 202 -15.73 -16.55 12.54
C GLU A 202 -15.31 -17.57 11.49
N ILE A 203 -16.13 -18.57 11.20
CA ILE A 203 -15.88 -19.61 10.18
C ILE A 203 -15.63 -18.96 8.81
N THR A 204 -16.46 -17.99 8.44
CA THR A 204 -16.32 -17.25 7.18
C THR A 204 -14.98 -16.52 7.13
N THR A 205 -14.61 -15.81 8.20
CA THR A 205 -13.35 -15.07 8.27
C THR A 205 -12.15 -16.00 8.18
N GLN A 206 -12.14 -17.10 8.91
CA GLN A 206 -11.06 -18.09 8.86
C GLN A 206 -10.94 -18.71 7.45
N THR A 207 -12.06 -19.06 6.83
CA THR A 207 -12.10 -19.67 5.49
C THR A 207 -11.54 -18.73 4.42
N TYR A 208 -12.00 -17.47 4.37
CA TYR A 208 -11.49 -16.52 3.36
C TYR A 208 -10.02 -16.15 3.58
N LYS A 209 -9.57 -16.04 4.84
CA LYS A 209 -8.14 -15.84 5.16
C LYS A 209 -7.29 -17.03 4.70
N PHE A 210 -7.76 -18.25 4.94
CA PHE A 210 -7.10 -19.47 4.47
C PHE A 210 -7.00 -19.52 2.94
N VAL A 211 -8.12 -19.31 2.23
CA VAL A 211 -8.16 -19.30 0.76
C VAL A 211 -7.23 -18.24 0.18
N GLN A 212 -7.22 -17.03 0.75
CA GLN A 212 -6.31 -15.97 0.31
C GLN A 212 -4.85 -16.37 0.44
N GLN A 213 -4.47 -16.88 1.62
CA GLN A 213 -3.08 -17.26 1.88
C GLN A 213 -2.65 -18.41 0.96
N HIS A 214 -3.53 -19.38 0.73
CA HIS A 214 -3.24 -20.50 -0.16
C HIS A 214 -3.03 -20.04 -1.62
N LEU A 215 -3.94 -19.21 -2.16
CA LEU A 215 -3.83 -18.69 -3.53
C LEU A 215 -2.59 -17.81 -3.72
N LYS A 216 -2.29 -16.96 -2.72
CA LYS A 216 -1.08 -16.13 -2.72
C LYS A 216 0.18 -16.98 -2.76
N ASN A 217 0.26 -18.01 -1.90
CA ASN A 217 1.40 -18.92 -1.87
C ASN A 217 1.54 -19.67 -3.20
N PHE A 218 0.44 -20.11 -3.79
CA PHE A 218 0.42 -20.77 -5.09
C PHE A 218 0.98 -19.86 -6.19
N ILE A 219 0.53 -18.61 -6.27
CA ILE A 219 1.02 -17.64 -7.27
C ILE A 219 2.52 -17.37 -7.10
N LEU A 220 2.93 -17.08 -5.85
CA LEU A 220 4.34 -16.78 -5.56
C LEU A 220 5.28 -17.95 -5.82
N ALA A 221 4.80 -19.19 -5.67
CA ALA A 221 5.58 -20.40 -5.94
C ALA A 221 5.76 -20.68 -7.45
N ASN A 222 4.89 -20.14 -8.30
CA ASN A 222 4.85 -20.46 -9.74
C ASN A 222 5.22 -19.26 -10.64
N THR A 223 5.77 -18.18 -10.08
CA THR A 223 6.16 -16.99 -10.84
C THR A 223 7.67 -16.85 -10.95
N GLU A 224 8.16 -16.56 -12.15
CA GLU A 224 9.57 -16.22 -12.40
C GLU A 224 9.93 -14.82 -11.88
N GLU A 225 8.94 -13.93 -11.74
CA GLU A 225 9.15 -12.56 -11.26
C GLU A 225 9.69 -12.52 -9.82
N ILE A 226 9.53 -13.60 -9.03
CA ILE A 226 10.09 -13.70 -7.68
C ILE A 226 11.62 -13.61 -7.66
N ALA A 227 12.29 -13.99 -8.75
CA ALA A 227 13.74 -13.83 -8.88
C ALA A 227 14.14 -12.34 -8.88
N LEU A 228 13.33 -11.48 -9.49
CA LEU A 228 13.54 -10.03 -9.48
C LEU A 228 13.38 -9.45 -8.07
N LEU A 229 12.39 -9.92 -7.30
CA LEU A 229 12.29 -9.51 -5.90
C LEU A 229 13.57 -9.87 -5.14
N LYS A 230 14.08 -11.10 -5.27
CA LYS A 230 15.33 -11.53 -4.60
C LYS A 230 16.55 -10.70 -5.02
N GLU A 231 16.60 -10.26 -6.27
CA GLU A 231 17.68 -9.41 -6.81
C GLU A 231 17.69 -8.03 -6.12
N PHE A 232 16.53 -7.38 -5.98
CA PHE A 232 16.44 -5.98 -5.53
C PHE A 232 16.00 -5.79 -4.07
N GLU A 233 15.59 -6.85 -3.37
CA GLU A 233 15.03 -6.76 -2.01
C GLU A 233 16.01 -6.09 -1.02
N GLY A 234 17.30 -6.42 -1.11
CA GLY A 234 18.32 -5.81 -0.26
C GLY A 234 18.45 -4.29 -0.45
N GLU A 235 18.31 -3.82 -1.68
CA GLU A 235 18.36 -2.39 -2.02
C GLU A 235 17.14 -1.66 -1.45
N TYR A 236 15.94 -2.21 -1.63
CA TYR A 236 14.72 -1.64 -1.06
C TYR A 236 14.73 -1.62 0.46
N PHE A 237 15.17 -2.70 1.12
CA PHE A 237 15.26 -2.71 2.57
C PHE A 237 16.29 -1.74 3.10
N LYS A 238 17.43 -1.58 2.42
CA LYS A 238 18.41 -0.58 2.77
C LYS A 238 17.82 0.83 2.64
N ALA A 239 17.21 1.17 1.51
CA ALA A 239 16.60 2.48 1.28
C ALA A 239 15.48 2.81 2.29
N LEU A 240 14.62 1.83 2.60
CA LEU A 240 13.57 1.99 3.61
C LEU A 240 14.14 2.12 5.03
N LYS A 241 15.20 1.37 5.35
CA LYS A 241 15.91 1.51 6.64
C LYS A 241 16.53 2.90 6.77
N ASP A 242 17.22 3.37 5.72
CA ASP A 242 17.84 4.71 5.71
C ASP A 242 16.77 5.80 5.88
N THR A 243 15.62 5.66 5.20
CA THR A 243 14.44 6.53 5.37
C THR A 243 13.95 6.56 6.81
N ARG A 244 13.85 5.40 7.48
CA ARG A 244 13.49 5.31 8.91
C ARG A 244 14.56 5.92 9.82
N MET A 245 15.84 5.75 9.52
CA MET A 245 16.93 6.28 10.34
C MET A 245 17.00 7.82 10.33
N ILE A 246 16.54 8.48 9.27
CA ILE A 246 16.42 9.94 9.22
C ILE A 246 15.51 10.47 10.34
N LEU A 247 14.50 9.71 10.76
CA LEU A 247 13.65 10.08 11.91
C LEU A 247 14.35 10.04 13.27
N LEU A 248 15.41 9.24 13.38
CA LEU A 248 16.20 9.12 14.62
C LEU A 248 17.22 10.27 14.74
N SER A 249 17.59 10.90 13.63
CA SER A 249 18.55 12.02 13.61
C SER A 249 17.90 13.41 13.65
N ALA A 250 16.57 13.50 13.52
CA ALA A 250 15.77 14.73 13.54
C ALA A 250 14.97 14.91 14.85
#